data_AF-A0A644TBP0-F1
#
_entry.id   AF-A0A644TBP0-F1
#
_cell.length_a   1.000
_cell.length_b   1.000
_cell.length_c   1.000
_cell.angle_alpha   90.00
_cell.angle_beta   90.00
_cell.angle_gamma   90.00
#
_symmetry.space_group_name_H-M   'P 1'
#
loop_
_entity.id
_entity.type
_entity.pdbx_description
1 polymer ?
#
loop_
_entity_poly.entity_id
_entity_poly.type
_entity_poly.pdbx_seq_one_letter_code
_entity_poly.pdbx_strand_id
1 'polypeptide(L)' 'MNSLINFLKDSYSEFRYKVEWPKWADLQSSTIVVAVATIILALFTFGVDSLFSTAIKNILAIFIGFFN' A
#
# COMPACT_ATOMS: atom_id res chain seq x y z
N MET A 1 -3.21 37.24 20.65
CA MET A 1 -2.31 36.76 19.58
C MET A 1 -1.05 36.03 20.08
N ASN A 2 -0.71 36.07 21.37
CA ASN A 2 0.48 35.34 21.89
C ASN A 2 0.19 33.89 22.31
N SER A 3 -1.07 33.55 22.59
CA SER A 3 -1.46 32.20 23.04
C SER A 3 -1.30 31.13 21.96
N LEU A 4 -1.69 31.43 20.72
CA LEU A 4 -1.59 30.48 19.61
C LEU A 4 -0.13 30.19 19.22
N ILE A 5 0.71 31.23 19.24
CA ILE A 5 2.15 31.12 18.94
C ILE A 5 2.85 30.30 20.02
N ASN A 6 2.53 30.53 21.29
CA ASN A 6 3.07 29.73 22.39
C ASN A 6 2.59 28.27 22.33
N PHE A 7 1.31 28.04 22.01
CA PHE A 7 0.77 26.69 21.89
C PHE A 7 1.45 25.86 20.79
N LEU A 8 1.72 26.47 19.62
CA LEU A 8 2.46 25.82 18.54
C LEU A 8 3.92 25.55 18.92
N LYS A 9 4.54 26.46 19.68
CA LYS A 9 5.93 26.33 20.13
C LYS A 9 6.06 25.22 21.19
N ASP A 10 5.11 25.15 22.12
CA ASP A 10 5.04 24.11 23.14
C ASP A 10 4.73 22.75 22.51
N SER A 11 3.78 22.68 21.56
CA SER A 11 3.47 21.47 20.80
C SER A 11 4.68 20.97 20.01
N TYR A 12 5.44 21.87 19.35
CA TYR A 12 6.66 21.51 18.64
C TYR A 12 7.73 20.96 19.58
N SER A 13 7.87 21.56 20.77
CA SER A 13 8.80 21.06 21.78
C SER A 13 8.39 19.67 22.30
N GLU A 14 7.08 19.45 22.52
CA GLU A 14 6.55 18.17 22.98
C GLU A 14 6.72 17.06 21.92
N PHE A 15 6.40 17.34 20.66
CA PHE A 15 6.62 16.39 19.56
C PHE A 15 8.10 16.06 19.33
N ARG A 16 9.03 16.95 19.71
CA ARG A 16 10.47 16.71 19.52
C ARG A 16 11.13 15.99 20.68
N TYR A 17 10.75 16.29 21.91
CA TYR A 17 11.42 15.76 23.11
C TYR A 17 10.69 14.60 23.78
N LYS A 18 9.40 14.40 23.46
CA LYS A 18 8.53 13.41 24.10
C LYS A 18 8.02 12.33 23.14
N VAL A 19 8.33 12.45 21.85
CA VAL A 19 8.02 11.40 20.86
C VAL A 19 9.30 10.66 20.52
N GLU A 20 9.33 9.40 20.92
CA GLU A 20 10.39 8.49 20.57
C GLU A 20 10.09 7.90 19.20
N TRP A 21 10.62 8.51 18.14
CA TRP A 21 10.65 7.87 16.84
C TRP A 21 11.51 6.60 16.94
N PRO A 22 11.01 5.45 16.47
CA PRO A 22 11.79 4.22 16.45
C PRO A 22 13.07 4.43 15.65
N LYS A 23 14.13 3.72 16.03
CA LYS A 23 15.43 3.87 15.37
C LYS A 23 15.29 3.49 13.90
N TRP A 24 16.10 4.11 13.05
CA TRP A 24 16.10 3.88 11.60
C TRP A 24 16.21 2.40 11.20
N ALA A 25 16.92 1.60 11.99
CA ALA A 25 17.03 0.15 11.77
C ALA A 25 15.68 -0.59 11.94
N ASP A 26 14.88 -0.22 12.92
CA ASP A 26 13.58 -0.85 13.20
C ASP A 26 12.54 -0.45 12.14
N LEU A 27 12.60 0.81 11.68
CA LEU A 27 11.81 1.33 10.57
C LEU A 27 12.13 0.58 9.26
N GLN A 28 13.41 0.35 8.99
CA GLN A 28 13.85 -0.37 7.80
C GLN A 28 13.42 -1.84 7.85
N SER A 29 13.56 -2.51 8.99
CA SER A 29 13.08 -3.89 9.17
C SER A 29 11.58 -4.01 8.89
N SER A 30 10.77 -3.11 9.48
CA SER A 30 9.31 -3.09 9.28
C SER A 30 8.95 -2.81 7.82
N THR A 31 9.66 -1.90 7.16
CA THR A 31 9.42 -1.55 5.75
C THR A 31 9.78 -2.70 4.81
N ILE A 32 10.85 -3.44 5.09
CA ILE A 32 11.25 -4.61 4.29
C ILE A 32 10.18 -5.69 4.34
N VAL A 33 9.61 -5.97 5.52
CA VAL A 33 8.52 -6.95 5.65
C VAL A 33 7.31 -6.54 4.80
N VAL A 34 6.90 -5.27 4.87
CA VAL A 34 5.79 -4.74 4.07
C VAL A 34 6.10 -4.81 2.57
N ALA A 35 7.31 -4.45 2.16
CA ALA A 35 7.73 -4.50 0.76
C ALA A 35 7.71 -5.92 0.18
N VAL A 36 8.10 -6.93 0.96
CA VAL A 36 7.98 -8.34 0.54
C VAL A 36 6.52 -8.75 0.43
N ALA A 37 5.68 -8.36 1.38
CA ALA A 37 4.25 -8.67 1.34
C ALA A 37 3.56 -8.05 0.11
N THR A 38 3.90 -6.82 -0.27
CA THR A 38 3.33 -6.18 -1.47
C THR A 38 3.75 -6.87 -2.77
N ILE A 39 4.99 -7.36 -2.84
CA ILE A 39 5.47 -8.14 -4.01
C ILE A 39 4.66 -9.44 -4.16
N ILE A 40 4.43 -10.16 -3.06
CA ILE A 40 3.63 -11.39 -3.08
C ILE A 40 2.20 -11.08 -3.54
N LEU A 41 1.61 -9.99 -3.03
CA LEU A 41 0.26 -9.58 -3.38
C LEU A 41 0.15 -9.17 -4.86
N ALA A 42 1.16 -8.48 -5.39
CA ALA A 42 1.24 -8.11 -6.80
C ALA A 42 1.32 -9.33 -7.73
N LEU A 43 2.10 -10.36 -7.36
CA LEU A 43 2.15 -11.62 -8.11
C LEU A 43 0.81 -12.36 -8.08
N PHE A 44 0.13 -12.34 -6.94
CA PHE A 44 -1.18 -12.94 -6.80
C PHE A 44 -2.22 -12.26 -7.69
N THR A 45 -2.32 -10.93 -7.64
CA THR A 45 -3.27 -10.19 -8.49
C THR A 45 -2.96 -10.35 -9.98
N PHE A 46 -1.67 -10.37 -10.35
CA PHE A 46 -1.27 -10.64 -11.73
C PHE A 46 -1.73 -12.02 -12.23
N GLY A 47 -1.64 -13.05 -11.38
CA GLY A 47 -2.13 -14.38 -11.69
C GLY A 47 -3.65 -14.39 -11.91
N VAL A 48 -4.39 -13.74 -11.00
CA VAL A 48 -5.85 -13.61 -11.09
C VAL A 48 -6.25 -12.87 -12.38
N ASP A 49 -5.66 -11.71 -12.66
CA ASP A 49 -5.97 -10.90 -13.84
C ASP A 49 -5.74 -11.67 -15.15
N SER A 50 -4.64 -12.44 -15.21
CA SER A 50 -4.29 -13.27 -16.37
C SER A 50 -5.29 -14.41 -16.61
N LEU A 51 -5.73 -15.06 -15.54
CA LEU A 51 -6.74 -16.12 -15.58
C LEU A 51 -8.10 -15.57 -16.04
N PHE A 52 -8.54 -14.46 -15.46
CA PHE A 52 -9.81 -13.84 -15.83
C PHE A 52 -9.79 -13.34 -17.28
N SER A 53 -8.70 -12.72 -17.73
CA SER A 53 -8.56 -12.27 -19.13
C SER A 53 -8.71 -13.44 -20.12
N THR A 54 -8.08 -14.58 -19.82
CA THR A 54 -8.15 -15.78 -20.67
C THR A 54 -9.54 -16.42 -20.63
N ALA A 55 -10.14 -16.53 -19.45
CA ALA A 55 -11.48 -17.09 -19.28
C ALA A 55 -12.54 -16.28 -20.05
N ILE A 56 -12.51 -14.95 -19.92
CA ILE A 56 -13.44 -14.05 -20.61
C ILE A 56 -13.25 -14.15 -22.13
N LYS A 57 -12.01 -14.16 -22.63
CA LYS A 57 -11.73 -14.33 -24.06
C LYS A 57 -12.30 -15.63 -24.62
N ASN A 58 -12.12 -16.73 -23.89
CA ASN A 58 -12.63 -18.03 -24.31
C ASN A 58 -14.16 -18.08 -24.32
N ILE A 59 -14.81 -17.52 -23.29
CA ILE A 59 -16.28 -17.43 -23.22
C ILE A 59 -16.82 -16.59 -24.37
N LEU A 60 -16.21 -15.42 -24.63
CA LEU A 60 -16.62 -14.54 -25.72
C LEU A 60 -16.44 -15.21 -27.09
N ALA A 61 -15.33 -15.94 -27.29
CA ALA A 61 -15.06 -16.66 -28.54
C ALA A 61 -16.09 -17.78 -28.79
N ILE A 62 -16.44 -18.56 -27.77
CA ILE A 62 -17.48 -19.60 -27.85
C ILE A 62 -18.84 -18.97 -28.19
N PHE A 63 -19.18 -17.86 -27.54
CA PHE A 63 -20.42 -17.16 -27.78
C PHE A 63 -20.51 -16.63 -29.22
N ILE A 64 -19.47 -15.95 -29.72
CA ILE A 64 -19.43 -15.47 -31.10
C ILE A 64 -19.53 -16.64 -32.11
N GLY A 65 -18.81 -17.74 -31.87
CA GLY A 65 -18.85 -18.93 -32.72
C GLY A 65 -20.21 -19.66 -32.72
N PHE A 66 -21.07 -19.42 -31.73
CA PHE A 66 -22.43 -19.96 -31.70
C PHE A 66 -23.42 -19.15 -32.57
N PHE A 67 -23.13 -17.86 -32.82
CA PHE A 67 -23.99 -16.96 -33.60
C PHE A 67 -23.57 -16.82 -35.07
N ASN A 68 -22.54 -17.54 -35.52
CA ASN A 68 -22.06 -17.57 -36.90
C ASN A 68 -22.18 -18.97 -37.50
#